data_AF-A0A2W0DNL2-F1
#
_entry.id   AF-A0A2W0DNL2-F1
#
_cell.length_a   1.000
_cell.length_b   1.000
_cell.length_c   1.000
_cell.angle_alpha   90.00
_cell.angle_beta   90.00
_cell.angle_gamma   90.00
#
_symmetry.space_group_name_H-M   'P 1'
#
loop_
_entity.id
_entity.type
_entity.pdbx_description
1 polymer ?
#
loop_
_entity_poly.entity_id
_entity_poly.type
_entity_poly.pdbx_seq_one_letter_code
_entity_poly.pdbx_strand_id
1 'polypeptide(L)'
;MGSRLEQRAREARFWELLGQGMSRPTACDAVGVHPRQGYRWFKAARGKNPFERAPRSGRFLSEEERLRIADLRLTGAGVRRIAAELGRAPSTISRELARNSSRNGDYRPYAAEKRCRVRARRPKPRKLDRVELALQVELRLVRNWSPEQIRDDLIRSFPNRPEMHVSHETIYQSLFVQGRG
;
A
#
# COMPACT_ATOMS: atom_id res chain seq x y z
N MET A 1 1.21 -18.14 -27.14
CA MET A 1 1.07 -17.67 -25.73
C MET A 1 1.10 -16.16 -25.74
N GLY A 2 0.01 -15.49 -25.35
CA GLY A 2 -0.04 -14.03 -25.36
C GLY A 2 0.97 -13.41 -24.39
N SER A 3 1.55 -12.28 -24.77
CA SER A 3 2.52 -11.57 -23.93
C SER A 3 1.89 -11.21 -22.59
N ARG A 4 2.69 -11.17 -21.51
CA ARG A 4 2.25 -10.74 -20.17
C ARG A 4 1.57 -9.35 -20.21
N LEU A 5 1.92 -8.51 -21.19
CA LEU A 5 1.28 -7.22 -21.46
C LEU A 5 -0.14 -7.36 -22.02
N GLU A 6 -0.35 -8.25 -22.98
CA GLU A 6 -1.66 -8.50 -23.59
C GLU A 6 -2.66 -9.06 -22.58
N GLN A 7 -2.20 -9.99 -21.74
CA GLN A 7 -3.05 -10.58 -20.70
C GLN A 7 -3.47 -9.52 -19.67
N ARG A 8 -2.57 -8.59 -19.34
CA ARG A 8 -2.85 -7.47 -18.44
C ARG A 8 -3.79 -6.44 -19.06
N ALA A 9 -3.68 -6.20 -20.37
CA ALA A 9 -4.60 -5.34 -21.12
C ALA A 9 -6.02 -5.93 -21.17
N ARG A 10 -6.16 -7.25 -21.41
CA ARG A 10 -7.45 -7.96 -21.36
C ARG A 10 -8.07 -7.89 -19.97
N GLU A 11 -7.27 -8.07 -18.92
CA GLU A 11 -7.74 -7.94 -17.54
C GLU A 11 -8.24 -6.52 -17.24
N ALA A 12 -7.51 -5.48 -17.69
CA ALA A 12 -7.94 -4.10 -17.53
C ALA A 12 -9.28 -3.82 -18.24
N ARG A 13 -9.43 -4.29 -19.50
CA ARG A 13 -10.69 -4.13 -20.26
C ARG A 13 -11.85 -4.88 -19.60
N PHE A 14 -11.61 -6.06 -19.02
CA PHE A 14 -12.62 -6.82 -18.28
C PHE A 14 -13.18 -6.02 -17.09
N TRP A 15 -12.30 -5.34 -16.34
CA TRP A 15 -12.72 -4.49 -15.23
C TRP A 15 -13.44 -3.22 -15.66
N GLU A 16 -13.06 -2.63 -16.80
CA GLU A 16 -13.78 -1.49 -17.38
C GLU A 16 -15.23 -1.86 -17.72
N LEU A 17 -15.43 -2.99 -18.39
CA LEU A 17 -16.77 -3.50 -18.75
C LEU A 17 -17.64 -3.77 -17.51
N LEU A 18 -17.05 -4.34 -16.46
CA LEU A 18 -17.73 -4.50 -15.17
C LEU A 18 -18.13 -3.15 -14.55
N GLY A 19 -17.27 -2.14 -14.64
CA GLY A 19 -17.57 -0.78 -14.18
C GLY A 19 -18.72 -0.11 -14.94
N GLN A 20 -18.96 -0.49 -16.19
CA GLN A 20 -20.09 -0.06 -17.00
C GLN A 20 -21.39 -0.83 -16.69
N GLY A 21 -21.38 -1.73 -15.70
CA GLY A 21 -22.54 -2.53 -15.30
C GLY A 21 -22.72 -3.84 -16.08
N MET A 22 -21.75 -4.23 -16.92
CA MET A 22 -21.82 -5.47 -17.68
C MET A 22 -21.65 -6.71 -16.76
N SER A 23 -22.38 -7.79 -17.07
CA SER A 23 -22.27 -9.04 -16.32
C SER A 23 -20.89 -9.71 -16.53
N ARG A 24 -20.38 -10.44 -15.52
CA ARG A 24 -19.08 -11.12 -15.60
C ARG A 24 -18.95 -12.06 -16.82
N PRO A 25 -19.93 -12.92 -17.15
CA PRO A 25 -19.85 -13.76 -18.36
C PRO A 25 -19.70 -12.92 -19.63
N THR A 26 -20.56 -11.92 -19.82
CA THR A 26 -20.52 -11.04 -21.00
C THR A 26 -19.19 -10.28 -21.11
N ALA A 27 -18.64 -9.84 -19.98
CA ALA A 27 -17.33 -9.19 -19.94
C ALA A 27 -16.18 -10.16 -20.31
N CYS A 28 -16.28 -11.45 -19.94
CA CYS A 28 -15.30 -12.48 -20.33
C CYS A 28 -15.34 -12.74 -21.84
N ASP A 29 -16.55 -12.85 -22.41
CA ASP A 29 -16.75 -13.05 -23.84
C ASP A 29 -16.20 -11.87 -24.64
N ALA A 30 -16.49 -10.64 -24.20
CA ALA A 30 -16.03 -9.41 -24.84
C ALA A 30 -14.50 -9.24 -24.84
N VAL A 31 -13.78 -9.75 -23.83
CA VAL A 31 -12.31 -9.71 -23.80
C VAL A 31 -11.63 -10.99 -24.31
N GLY A 32 -12.43 -11.96 -24.79
CA GLY A 32 -11.94 -13.22 -25.33
C GLY A 32 -11.22 -14.09 -24.30
N VAL A 33 -11.74 -14.18 -23.08
CA VAL A 33 -11.20 -15.06 -22.03
C VAL A 33 -12.23 -16.04 -21.50
N HIS A 34 -11.76 -17.21 -21.08
CA HIS A 34 -12.62 -18.22 -20.48
C HIS A 34 -13.26 -17.72 -19.16
N PRO A 35 -14.54 -18.01 -18.85
CA PRO A 35 -15.23 -17.53 -17.65
C PRO A 35 -14.50 -17.83 -16.32
N ARG A 36 -13.84 -18.99 -16.23
CA ARG A 36 -12.98 -19.34 -15.07
C ARG A 36 -11.83 -18.34 -14.87
N GLN A 37 -11.25 -17.80 -15.95
CA GLN A 37 -10.19 -16.80 -15.87
C GLN A 37 -10.72 -15.47 -15.33
N GLY A 38 -11.88 -15.00 -15.84
CA GLY A 38 -12.53 -13.80 -15.30
C GLY A 38 -12.94 -13.95 -13.84
N TYR A 39 -13.42 -15.14 -13.43
CA TYR A 39 -13.68 -15.44 -12.02
C TYR A 39 -12.40 -15.38 -11.17
N ARG A 40 -11.26 -15.88 -11.66
CA ARG A 40 -9.96 -15.77 -10.98
C ARG A 40 -9.53 -14.32 -10.80
N TRP A 41 -9.64 -13.49 -11.85
CA TRP A 41 -9.35 -12.06 -11.77
C TRP A 41 -10.22 -11.36 -10.74
N PHE A 42 -11.54 -11.59 -10.80
CA PHE A 42 -12.50 -11.04 -9.84
C PHE A 42 -12.19 -11.46 -8.39
N LYS A 43 -11.92 -12.75 -8.15
CA LYS A 43 -11.58 -13.27 -6.82
C LYS A 43 -10.25 -12.71 -6.31
N ALA A 44 -9.23 -12.63 -7.17
CA ALA A 44 -7.92 -12.10 -6.82
C ALA A 44 -8.00 -10.63 -6.39
N ALA A 45 -8.80 -9.81 -7.09
CA ALA A 45 -9.00 -8.42 -6.75
C ALA A 45 -10.12 -8.18 -5.72
N ARG A 46 -10.72 -9.25 -5.16
CA ARG A 46 -11.81 -9.20 -4.18
C ARG A 46 -13.03 -8.38 -4.64
N GLY A 47 -13.35 -8.48 -5.93
CA GLY A 47 -14.46 -7.75 -6.53
C GLY A 47 -14.25 -6.24 -6.67
N LYS A 48 -13.03 -5.74 -6.41
CA LYS A 48 -12.66 -4.34 -6.62
C LYS A 48 -11.73 -4.23 -7.82
N ASN A 49 -11.97 -3.26 -8.68
CA ASN A 49 -11.13 -3.03 -9.83
C ASN A 49 -9.71 -2.66 -9.38
N PRO A 50 -8.68 -3.50 -9.64
CA PRO A 50 -7.31 -3.22 -9.20
C PRO A 50 -6.64 -2.11 -10.04
N PHE A 51 -7.24 -1.76 -11.19
CA PHE A 51 -6.81 -0.68 -12.07
C PHE A 51 -7.51 0.64 -11.77
N GLU A 52 -8.59 0.63 -11.00
CA GLU A 52 -9.28 1.85 -10.59
C GLU A 52 -8.42 2.63 -9.60
N ARG A 53 -8.03 3.83 -10.01
CA ARG A 53 -7.32 4.76 -9.14
C ARG A 53 -8.37 5.51 -8.33
N ALA A 54 -8.57 5.11 -7.07
CA ALA A 54 -9.48 5.82 -6.17
C ALA A 54 -9.23 7.34 -6.26
N PRO A 55 -10.26 8.15 -6.49
CA PRO A 55 -10.10 9.59 -6.58
C PRO A 55 -9.47 10.10 -5.29
N ARG A 56 -8.34 10.79 -5.41
CA ARG A 56 -7.70 11.40 -4.25
C ARG A 56 -8.55 12.57 -3.80
N SER A 57 -8.80 12.65 -2.50
CA SER A 57 -9.26 13.89 -1.88
C SER A 57 -8.40 15.05 -2.43
N GLY A 58 -9.06 16.14 -2.83
CA GLY A 58 -8.41 17.35 -3.33
C GLY A 58 -7.36 17.93 -2.37
N ARG A 59 -7.27 17.43 -1.13
CA ARG A 59 -6.20 17.72 -0.18
C ARG A 59 -4.80 17.31 -0.66
N PHE A 60 -4.67 16.23 -1.43
CA PHE A 60 -3.36 15.67 -1.83
C PHE A 60 -3.06 15.92 -3.30
N LEU A 61 -1.79 16.14 -3.63
CA LEU A 61 -1.34 16.23 -5.02
C LEU A 61 -1.56 14.88 -5.73
N SER A 62 -2.09 14.94 -6.94
CA SER A 62 -2.20 13.81 -7.87
C SER A 62 -0.85 13.47 -8.50
N GLU A 63 -0.76 12.32 -9.17
CA GLU A 63 0.41 11.96 -9.97
C GLU A 63 0.61 12.95 -11.13
N GLU A 64 -0.49 13.38 -11.76
CA GLU A 64 -0.49 14.37 -12.84
C GLU A 64 0.05 15.73 -12.38
N GLU A 65 -0.41 16.22 -11.22
CA GLU A 65 0.12 17.45 -10.64
C GLU A 65 1.62 17.32 -10.33
N ARG A 66 2.09 16.14 -9.90
CA ARG A 66 3.52 15.91 -9.68
C ARG A 66 4.31 15.95 -10.99
N LEU A 67 3.78 15.40 -12.08
CA LEU A 67 4.40 15.50 -13.41
C LEU A 67 4.51 16.95 -13.85
N ARG A 68 3.41 17.71 -13.73
CA ARG A 68 3.38 19.15 -14.04
C ARG A 68 4.39 19.96 -13.21
N ILE A 69 4.55 19.65 -11.91
CA ILE A 69 5.59 20.27 -11.07
C ILE A 69 6.99 20.00 -11.64
N ALA A 70 7.26 18.78 -12.13
CA ALA A 70 8.56 18.43 -12.70
C ALA A 70 8.83 19.21 -14.00
N ASP A 71 7.85 19.26 -14.91
CA ASP A 71 7.97 20.00 -16.18
C ASP A 71 8.20 21.51 -15.92
N LEU A 72 7.46 22.08 -14.98
CA LEU A 72 7.62 23.48 -14.60
C LEU A 72 8.97 23.76 -13.94
N ARG A 73 9.53 22.80 -13.19
CA ARG A 73 10.90 22.92 -12.65
C ARG A 73 11.95 22.89 -13.76
N LEU A 74 11.76 22.07 -14.80
CA LEU A 74 12.66 22.02 -15.95
C LEU A 74 12.68 23.34 -16.73
N THR A 75 11.56 24.06 -16.76
CA THR A 75 11.46 25.40 -17.37
C THR A 75 11.91 26.54 -16.43
N GLY A 76 12.46 26.22 -15.25
CA GLY A 76 12.97 27.21 -14.30
C GLY A 76 11.89 27.90 -13.45
N ALA A 77 10.66 27.40 -13.43
CA ALA A 77 9.59 27.99 -12.61
C ALA A 77 9.88 27.84 -11.11
N GLY A 78 9.76 28.95 -10.37
CA GLY A 78 9.80 28.95 -8.91
C GLY A 78 8.51 28.44 -8.26
N VAL A 79 8.57 28.14 -6.96
CA VAL A 79 7.46 27.57 -6.18
C VAL A 79 6.14 28.34 -6.33
N ARG A 80 6.17 29.69 -6.30
CA ARG A 80 4.96 30.51 -6.39
C ARG A 80 4.29 30.42 -7.76
N ARG A 81 5.07 30.39 -8.84
CA ARG A 81 4.56 30.24 -10.21
C ARG A 81 3.91 28.87 -10.41
N ILE A 82 4.59 27.83 -9.97
CA ILE A 82 4.06 26.44 -10.00
C ILE A 82 2.73 26.35 -9.24
N ALA A 83 2.68 26.97 -8.06
CA ALA A 83 1.49 26.96 -7.23
C ALA A 83 0.29 27.67 -7.90
N ALA A 84 0.54 28.84 -8.51
CA ALA A 84 -0.48 29.56 -9.25
C ALA A 84 -1.02 28.76 -10.45
N GLU A 85 -0.14 28.15 -11.24
CA GLU A 85 -0.54 27.36 -12.41
C GLU A 85 -1.36 26.11 -12.05
N LEU A 86 -1.05 25.49 -10.90
CA LEU A 86 -1.77 24.31 -10.41
C LEU A 86 -3.00 24.65 -9.56
N GLY A 87 -3.28 25.92 -9.28
CA GLY A 87 -4.35 26.32 -8.35
C GLY A 87 -4.11 25.80 -6.92
N ARG A 88 -2.86 25.72 -6.48
CA ARG A 88 -2.44 25.20 -5.17
C ARG A 88 -1.82 26.27 -4.30
N ALA A 89 -1.83 26.03 -2.98
CA ALA A 89 -1.07 26.86 -2.06
C ALA A 89 0.44 26.72 -2.29
N PRO A 90 1.24 27.81 -2.30
CA PRO A 90 2.70 27.74 -2.42
C PRO A 90 3.36 26.83 -1.37
N SER A 91 2.79 26.77 -0.16
CA SER A 91 3.27 25.87 0.89
C SER A 91 3.08 24.39 0.57
N THR A 92 2.09 24.02 -0.25
CA THR A 92 1.90 22.64 -0.73
C THR A 92 3.04 22.24 -1.66
N ILE A 93 3.37 23.11 -2.63
CA ILE A 93 4.46 22.86 -3.59
C ILE A 93 5.82 22.84 -2.88
N SER A 94 6.08 23.81 -2.00
CA SER A 94 7.31 23.85 -1.20
C SER A 94 7.50 22.57 -0.39
N ARG A 95 6.46 22.12 0.34
CA ARG A 95 6.53 20.90 1.15
C ARG A 95 6.66 19.63 0.31
N GLU A 96 6.07 19.57 -0.88
CA GLU A 96 6.26 18.45 -1.81
C GLU A 96 7.73 18.36 -2.25
N LEU A 97 8.29 19.46 -2.74
CA LEU A 97 9.68 19.52 -3.20
C LEU A 97 10.66 19.23 -2.06
N ALA A 98 10.48 19.85 -0.89
CA ALA A 98 11.36 19.64 0.26
C ALA A 98 11.39 18.18 0.74
N ARG A 99 10.27 17.45 0.67
CA ARG A 99 10.19 16.05 1.13
C ARG A 99 10.61 15.04 0.07
N ASN A 100 10.51 15.41 -1.20
CA ASN A 100 10.60 14.48 -2.31
C ASN A 100 11.70 14.80 -3.33
N SER A 101 12.44 15.89 -3.21
CA SER A 101 13.66 16.11 -3.99
C SER A 101 14.85 15.32 -3.43
N SER A 102 15.82 15.01 -4.30
CA SER A 102 17.12 14.48 -3.90
C SER A 102 17.95 15.55 -3.20
N ARG A 103 19.05 15.16 -2.55
CA ARG A 103 20.00 16.10 -1.92
C ARG A 103 20.60 17.09 -2.93
N ASN A 104 20.65 16.71 -4.21
CA ASN A 104 21.14 17.56 -5.30
C ASN A 104 20.04 18.43 -5.91
N GLY A 105 18.80 18.36 -5.40
CA GLY A 105 17.68 19.16 -5.87
C GLY A 105 16.82 18.49 -6.95
N ASP A 106 17.20 17.30 -7.44
CA ASP A 106 16.45 16.58 -8.48
C ASP A 106 15.07 16.16 -7.97
N TYR A 107 14.04 16.48 -8.74
CA TYR A 107 12.67 16.09 -8.42
C TYR A 107 12.19 15.00 -9.37
N ARG A 108 11.91 13.81 -8.85
CA ARG A 108 11.43 12.65 -9.62
C ARG A 108 9.97 12.35 -9.30
N PRO A 109 9.01 12.68 -10.18
CA PRO A 109 7.57 12.66 -9.87
C PRO A 109 7.05 11.26 -9.53
N TYR A 110 7.39 10.24 -10.33
CA TYR A 110 6.99 8.85 -10.07
C TYR A 110 7.56 8.29 -8.75
N ALA A 111 8.78 8.69 -8.39
CA ALA A 111 9.39 8.28 -7.12
C ALA A 111 8.76 9.02 -5.92
N ALA A 112 8.38 10.28 -6.09
CA ALA A 112 7.62 11.05 -5.09
C ALA A 112 6.25 10.41 -4.84
N GLU A 113 5.54 10.08 -5.91
CA GLU A 113 4.25 9.40 -5.89
C GLU A 113 4.31 8.05 -5.16
N LYS A 114 5.27 7.20 -5.52
CA LYS A 114 5.51 5.90 -4.85
C LYS A 114 5.77 6.08 -3.35
N ARG A 115 6.63 7.04 -2.95
CA ARG A 115 6.91 7.32 -1.54
C ARG A 115 5.69 7.81 -0.78
N CYS A 116 4.89 8.69 -1.37
CA CYS A 116 3.64 9.15 -0.77
C CYS A 116 2.66 7.99 -0.56
N ARG A 117 2.52 7.07 -1.53
CA ARG A 117 1.69 5.86 -1.38
C ARG A 117 2.17 4.95 -0.25
N VAL A 118 3.48 4.75 -0.12
CA VAL A 118 4.06 3.94 0.97
C VAL A 118 3.78 4.59 2.32
N ARG A 119 4.03 5.91 2.46
CA ARG A 119 3.76 6.66 3.71
C ARG A 119 2.28 6.67 4.07
N ALA A 120 1.38 6.72 3.07
CA ALA A 120 -0.06 6.72 3.29
C ALA A 120 -0.58 5.41 3.91
N ARG A 121 0.15 4.29 3.77
CA ARG A 121 -0.22 3.02 4.41
C ARG A 121 -0.21 3.09 5.93
N ARG A 122 0.56 4.02 6.53
CA ARG A 122 0.68 4.25 7.98
C ARG A 122 0.66 2.94 8.79
N PRO A 123 1.55 1.97 8.50
CA PRO A 123 1.57 0.74 9.27
C PRO A 123 1.87 1.10 10.74
N LYS A 124 1.00 0.65 11.64
CA LYS A 124 1.27 0.77 13.07
C LYS A 124 2.30 -0.32 13.43
N PRO A 125 3.39 0.02 14.15
CA PRO A 125 4.31 -0.99 14.63
C PRO A 125 3.53 -2.02 15.44
N ARG A 126 3.71 -3.29 15.13
CA ARG A 126 3.10 -4.40 15.87
C ARG A 126 3.89 -4.65 17.14
N LYS A 127 3.25 -5.23 18.15
CA LYS A 127 3.90 -5.53 19.42
C LYS A 127 5.14 -6.44 19.26
N LEU A 128 5.06 -7.39 18.33
CA LEU A 128 6.14 -8.34 18.01
C LEU A 128 7.15 -7.81 16.98
N ASP A 129 7.05 -6.55 16.53
CA ASP A 129 8.15 -5.93 15.77
C ASP A 129 9.36 -5.65 16.68
N ARG A 130 9.15 -5.66 18.01
CA ARG A 130 10.23 -5.61 19.00
C ARG A 130 10.95 -6.96 19.06
N VAL A 131 12.17 -6.99 18.51
CA VAL A 131 13.02 -8.20 18.43
C VAL A 131 13.16 -8.92 19.76
N GLU A 132 13.43 -8.19 20.85
CA GLU A 132 13.60 -8.79 22.19
C GLU A 132 12.37 -9.59 22.64
N LEU A 133 11.17 -9.03 22.44
CA LEU A 133 9.92 -9.70 22.81
C LEU A 133 9.61 -10.87 21.86
N ALA A 134 9.84 -10.69 20.55
CA ALA A 134 9.62 -11.74 19.56
C ALA A 134 10.45 -13.00 19.87
N LEU A 135 11.72 -12.82 20.23
CA LEU A 135 12.61 -13.93 20.64
C LEU A 135 12.08 -14.65 21.88
N GLN A 136 11.57 -13.93 22.88
CA GLN A 136 11.02 -14.55 24.08
C GLN A 136 9.76 -15.38 23.77
N VAL A 137 8.92 -14.92 22.85
CA VAL A 137 7.75 -15.68 22.37
C VAL A 137 8.21 -16.92 21.60
N GLU A 138 9.14 -16.77 20.66
CA GLU A 138 9.68 -17.87 19.85
C GLU A 138 10.32 -18.97 20.70
N LEU A 139 11.14 -18.61 21.70
CA LEU A 139 11.77 -19.56 22.63
C LEU A 139 10.76 -20.47 23.35
N ARG A 140 9.57 -19.96 23.66
CA ARG A 140 8.51 -20.73 24.33
C ARG A 140 7.67 -21.52 23.35
N LEU A 141 7.41 -20.97 22.16
CA LEU A 141 6.76 -21.71 21.07
C LEU A 141 7.53 -22.97 20.68
N VAL A 142 8.86 -22.90 20.59
CA VAL A 142 9.72 -24.08 20.31
C VAL A 142 9.60 -25.16 21.39
N ARG A 143 9.23 -24.78 22.61
CA ARG A 143 8.96 -25.71 23.73
C ARG A 143 7.51 -26.22 23.75
N ASN A 144 6.73 -25.97 22.70
CA ASN A 144 5.32 -26.32 22.57
C ASN A 144 4.42 -25.66 23.62
N TRP A 145 4.76 -24.46 24.08
CA TRP A 145 3.88 -23.72 24.98
C TRP A 145 2.71 -23.11 24.20
N SER A 146 1.51 -23.16 24.78
CA SER A 146 0.34 -22.47 24.26
C SER A 146 0.48 -20.93 24.37
N PRO A 147 -0.14 -20.15 23.48
CA PRO A 147 -0.14 -18.69 23.57
C PRO A 147 -0.56 -18.10 24.93
N GLU A 148 -1.48 -18.75 25.64
CA GLU A 148 -1.90 -18.38 27.00
C GLU A 148 -0.78 -18.61 28.01
N GLN A 149 -0.12 -19.77 27.96
CA GLN A 149 1.05 -20.06 28.81
C GLN A 149 2.18 -19.06 28.56
N ILE A 150 2.41 -18.69 27.30
CA ILE A 150 3.43 -17.71 26.93
C ILE A 150 3.09 -16.34 27.53
N ARG A 151 1.85 -15.87 27.39
CA ARG A 151 1.38 -14.61 28.00
C ARG A 151 1.65 -14.60 29.50
N ASP A 152 1.20 -15.63 30.20
CA ASP A 152 1.25 -15.68 31.67
C ASP A 152 2.69 -15.73 32.19
N ASP A 153 3.55 -16.49 31.51
CA ASP A 153 4.96 -16.55 31.86
C ASP A 153 5.72 -15.26 31.55
N LEU A 154 5.38 -14.55 30.47
CA LEU A 154 5.97 -13.24 30.19
C LEU A 154 5.60 -12.20 31.25
N ILE A 155 4.36 -12.23 31.74
CA ILE A 155 3.92 -11.36 32.86
C ILE A 155 4.73 -11.68 34.13
N ARG A 156 4.93 -12.97 34.43
CA ARG A 156 5.67 -13.43 35.60
C ARG A 156 7.17 -13.16 35.53
N SER A 157 7.77 -13.38 34.36
CA SER A 157 9.22 -13.24 34.13
C SER A 157 9.64 -11.76 34.01
N PHE A 158 8.72 -10.89 33.58
CA PHE A 158 8.99 -9.48 33.32
C PHE A 158 7.97 -8.55 34.00
N PRO A 159 7.73 -8.65 35.32
CA PRO A 159 6.59 -7.98 35.98
C PRO A 159 6.63 -6.44 35.85
N ASN A 160 7.82 -5.84 35.85
CA ASN A 160 8.02 -4.40 35.78
C ASN A 160 8.33 -3.87 34.36
N ARG A 161 8.17 -4.71 33.32
CA ARG A 161 8.50 -4.38 31.93
C ARG A 161 7.30 -4.63 31.01
N PRO A 162 6.30 -3.72 30.98
CA PRO A 162 5.09 -3.88 30.16
C PRO A 162 5.38 -3.94 28.65
N GLU A 163 6.54 -3.46 28.21
CA GLU A 163 7.01 -3.63 26.85
C GLU A 163 7.23 -5.10 26.46
N MET A 164 7.47 -5.99 27.45
CA MET A 164 7.67 -7.43 27.30
C MET A 164 6.37 -8.25 27.43
N HIS A 165 5.23 -7.61 27.73
CA HIS A 165 3.95 -8.30 27.85
C HIS A 165 3.22 -8.31 26.52
N VAL A 166 2.57 -9.42 26.17
CA VAL A 166 1.81 -9.56 24.92
C VAL A 166 0.56 -10.40 25.14
N SER A 167 -0.53 -10.06 24.45
CA SER A 167 -1.75 -10.86 24.48
C SER A 167 -1.55 -12.18 23.72
N HIS A 168 -2.14 -13.26 24.21
CA HIS A 168 -2.25 -14.55 23.51
C HIS A 168 -2.88 -14.40 22.11
N GLU A 169 -3.86 -13.50 21.92
CA GLU A 169 -4.43 -13.18 20.60
C GLU A 169 -3.39 -12.57 19.65
N THR A 170 -2.46 -11.76 20.14
CA THR A 170 -1.37 -11.21 19.32
C THR A 170 -0.38 -12.31 18.90
N ILE A 171 -0.14 -13.29 19.77
CA ILE A 171 0.67 -14.47 19.45
C ILE A 171 -0.06 -15.32 18.40
N TYR A 172 -1.35 -15.59 18.57
CA TYR A 172 -2.16 -16.29 17.57
C TYR A 172 -2.14 -15.59 16.21
N GLN A 173 -2.37 -14.27 16.20
CA GLN A 173 -2.27 -13.49 14.98
C GLN A 173 -0.89 -13.60 14.35
N SER A 174 0.19 -13.66 15.12
CA SER A 174 1.54 -13.82 14.55
C SER A 174 1.78 -15.21 13.93
N LEU A 175 1.17 -16.26 14.49
CA LEU A 175 1.27 -17.63 13.97
C LEU A 175 0.43 -17.84 12.70
N PHE A 176 -0.77 -17.25 12.65
CA PHE A 176 -1.73 -17.49 11.58
C PHE A 176 -1.81 -16.38 10.54
N VAL A 177 -1.33 -15.17 10.86
CA VAL A 177 -1.15 -14.09 9.89
C VAL A 177 0.29 -14.13 9.38
N GLN A 178 0.57 -15.09 8.49
CA GLN A 178 1.65 -14.89 7.53
C GLN A 178 1.46 -13.51 6.88
N GLY A 179 2.50 -12.67 6.96
CA GLY A 179 2.51 -11.32 6.42
C GLY A 179 1.98 -11.32 5.00
N ARG A 180 0.75 -10.84 4.82
CA ARG A 180 0.21 -10.53 3.50
C ARG A 180 0.97 -9.29 3.02
N GLY A 181 1.96 -9.50 2.15
CA GLY A 181 2.65 -8.43 1.42
C GLY A 181 1.70 -7.57 0.59
#